data_AF-A0A2T2VKH1-F1
#
_entry.id   AF-A0A2T2VKH1-F1
#
_cell.length_a   1.000
_cell.length_b   1.000
_cell.length_c   1.000
_cell.angle_alpha   90.00
_cell.angle_beta   90.00
_cell.angle_gamma   90.00
#
_symmetry.space_group_name_H-M   'P 1'
#
loop_
_entity.id
_entity.type
_entity.pdbx_description
1 polymer ?
#
loop_
_entity_poly.entity_id
_entity_poly.type
_entity_poly.pdbx_seq_one_letter_code
_entity_poly.pdbx_strand_id
1 'polypeptide(L)' 'MRSHVLEIMEQQGIKYHLNPVLLEDLFNADEMFLTDSIKGIHWVSSYKMKRYDLGIAKDLSEMLNQEV' A
#
# COMPACT_ATOMS: atom_id res chain seq x y z
N MET A 1 -10.85 3.27 -5.52
CA MET A 1 -9.38 3.34 -5.44
C MET A 1 -8.73 1.98 -5.32
N ARG A 2 -9.04 1.15 -4.29
CA ARG A 2 -8.42 -0.18 -4.13
C ARG A 2 -8.31 -1.01 -5.42
N SER A 3 -9.40 -1.21 -6.17
CA SER A 3 -9.36 -2.00 -7.41
C SER A 3 -8.40 -1.43 -8.46
N HIS A 4 -8.30 -0.10 -8.54
CA HIS A 4 -7.42 0.59 -9.48
C HIS A 4 -5.94 0.49 -9.07
N VAL A 5 -5.64 0.56 -7.77
CA VAL A 5 -4.29 0.27 -7.27
C VAL A 5 -3.88 -1.17 -7.61
N LEU A 6 -4.78 -2.14 -7.48
CA LEU A 6 -4.52 -3.53 -7.86
C LEU A 6 -4.24 -3.67 -9.36
N GLU A 7 -5.00 -2.97 -10.21
CA GLU A 7 -4.78 -2.96 -11.66
C GLU A 7 -3.39 -2.42 -12.01
N ILE A 8 -2.98 -1.30 -11.41
CA ILE A 8 -1.62 -0.73 -11.59
C ILE A 8 -0.57 -1.75 -11.15
N MET A 9 -0.76 -2.40 -9.99
CA MET A 9 0.15 -3.45 -9.52
C MET A 9 0.27 -4.60 -10.53
N GLU A 10 -0.83 -5.06 -11.12
CA GLU A 10 -0.81 -6.10 -12.16
C GLU A 10 -0.05 -5.65 -13.41
N GLN A 11 -0.31 -4.44 -13.89
CA GLN A 11 0.35 -3.88 -15.07
C GLN A 11 1.87 -3.75 -14.87
N GLN A 12 2.32 -3.45 -13.66
CA GLN A 12 3.74 -3.36 -13.30
C GLN A 12 4.37 -4.71 -12.91
N GLY A 13 3.60 -5.81 -12.95
CA GLY A 13 4.09 -7.14 -12.57
C GLY A 13 4.33 -7.32 -11.07
N ILE A 14 3.75 -6.46 -10.24
CA ILE A 14 3.81 -6.53 -8.77
C ILE A 14 2.79 -7.58 -8.30
N LYS A 15 3.29 -8.64 -7.67
CA LYS A 15 2.45 -9.71 -7.13
C LYS A 15 1.74 -9.23 -5.87
N TYR A 16 0.45 -9.54 -5.76
CA TYR A 16 -0.34 -9.30 -4.55
C TYR A 16 -1.21 -10.51 -4.21
N HIS A 17 -1.65 -10.55 -2.95
CA HIS A 17 -2.58 -11.55 -2.45
C HIS A 17 -3.72 -10.87 -1.69
N LEU A 18 -4.91 -11.47 -1.75
CA LEU A 18 -6.08 -11.02 -1.02
C LEU A 18 -6.39 -12.00 0.10
N ASN A 19 -6.11 -11.60 1.33
CA ASN A 19 -6.38 -12.38 2.53
C ASN A 19 -6.89 -11.47 3.66
N PRO A 20 -7.63 -12.03 4.63
CA PRO A 20 -7.86 -11.34 5.90
C PRO A 20 -6.52 -10.97 6.54
N VAL A 21 -6.43 -9.74 7.05
CA VAL A 21 -5.24 -9.22 7.72
C VAL A 21 -5.41 -9.41 9.22
N LEU A 22 -4.47 -10.11 9.85
CA LEU A 22 -4.40 -10.34 11.29
C LEU A 22 -3.43 -9.35 11.95
N LEU A 23 -3.54 -9.17 13.27
CA LEU A 23 -2.60 -8.30 14.01
C LEU A 23 -1.13 -8.72 13.84
N GLU A 24 -0.86 -10.02 13.74
CA GLU A 24 0.47 -10.55 13.50
C GLU A 24 1.05 -10.10 12.15
N ASP A 25 0.23 -10.02 11.10
CA ASP A 25 0.65 -9.52 9.79
C ASP A 25 1.11 -8.06 9.90
N LEU A 26 0.41 -7.23 10.67
CA LEU A 26 0.81 -5.83 10.89
C LEU A 26 2.15 -5.75 11.63
N PHE A 27 2.40 -6.64 12.59
CA PHE A 27 3.66 -6.65 13.33
C PHE A 27 4.82 -7.22 12.52
N ASN A 28 4.56 -8.06 11.52
CA ASN A 28 5.58 -8.66 10.67
C ASN A 28 5.83 -7.88 9.37
N ALA A 29 4.87 -7.08 8.89
CA ALA A 29 5.02 -6.30 7.66
C ALA A 29 6.16 -5.27 7.72
N ASP A 30 6.90 -5.10 6.63
CA ASP A 30 7.95 -4.07 6.51
C ASP A 30 7.35 -2.68 6.26
N GLU A 31 6.23 -2.64 5.54
CA GLU A 31 5.53 -1.42 5.15
C GLU A 31 4.01 -1.59 5.28
N MET A 32 3.32 -0.50 5.62
CA MET A 32 1.86 -0.46 5.66
C MET A 32 1.34 0.86 5.05
N PHE A 33 0.29 0.77 4.25
CA PHE A 33 -0.38 1.93 3.68
C PHE A 33 -1.89 1.71 3.60
N LEU A 34 -2.63 2.82 3.56
CA LEU A 34 -4.06 2.86 3.32
C LEU A 34 -4.33 3.44 1.94
N THR A 35 -5.48 3.11 1.36
CA THR A 35 -5.91 3.72 0.11
C THR A 35 -7.36 4.18 0.18
N ASP A 36 -7.61 5.40 -0.30
CA ASP A 36 -8.95 5.95 -0.44
C ASP A 36 -9.07 6.80 -1.72
N SER A 37 -10.31 7.14 -2.10
CA SER A 37 -10.58 7.87 -3.34
C SER A 37 -10.31 9.36 -3.28
N ILE A 38 -10.16 9.94 -2.09
CA ILE A 38 -9.99 11.39 -1.91
C ILE A 38 -8.51 11.74 -1.93
N LYS A 39 -7.72 10.92 -1.27
CA LYS A 39 -6.34 11.22 -0.93
C LYS A 39 -5.34 10.17 -1.50
N GLY A 40 -5.83 9.14 -2.18
CA GLY A 40 -5.00 8.18 -2.91
C GLY A 40 -4.34 7.16 -2.00
N ILE A 41 -3.00 7.22 -1.88
CA ILE A 41 -2.20 6.33 -1.02
C ILE A 41 -1.69 7.10 0.20
N HIS A 42 -1.93 6.53 1.38
CA HIS A 42 -1.43 7.00 2.66
C HIS A 42 -0.47 6.02 3.28
N TRP A 43 0.80 6.38 3.29
CA TRP A 43 1.77 5.64 4.09
C TRP A 43 1.49 5.78 5.59
N VAL A 44 1.56 4.66 6.30
CA VAL A 44 1.44 4.59 7.76
C VAL A 44 2.83 4.42 8.34
N SER A 45 3.35 5.47 8.99
CA SER A 45 4.73 5.46 9.52
C SER A 45 4.91 4.61 10.77
N SER A 46 3.85 4.40 11.56
CA SER A 46 3.89 3.54 12.74
C SER A 46 2.51 3.02 13.16
N TYR A 47 2.51 1.85 13.80
CA TYR A 47 1.35 1.30 14.48
C TYR A 47 1.79 0.70 15.82
N LYS A 48 1.18 1.18 16.90
CA LYS A 48 1.60 0.88 18.28
C LYS A 48 3.10 1.16 18.48
N MET A 49 3.90 0.12 18.75
CA MET A 49 5.34 0.23 18.99
C MET A 49 6.19 -0.06 17.75
N LYS A 50 5.60 -0.49 16.63
CA LYS A 50 6.32 -0.78 15.39
C LYS A 50 6.32 0.44 14.46
N ARG A 51 7.48 0.74 13.89
CA ARG A 51 7.65 1.69 12.78
C ARG A 51 7.74 0.90 11.48
N TYR A 52 7.18 1.46 10.43
CA TYR A 52 7.22 0.90 9.08
C TYR A 52 8.17 1.73 8.22
N ASP A 53 8.79 1.09 7.23
CA ASP A 53 9.59 1.78 6.23
C ASP A 53 8.69 2.33 5.12
N LEU A 54 9.22 3.26 4.33
CA LEU A 54 8.55 3.81 3.14
C LEU A 54 9.27 3.30 1.90
N GLY A 55 8.54 2.58 1.05
CA GLY A 55 9.05 2.03 -0.21
C GLY A 55 7.92 1.98 -1.22
N ILE A 56 7.20 0.86 -1.26
CA ILE A 56 6.18 0.55 -2.26
C ILE A 56 5.04 1.57 -2.25
N ALA A 57 4.69 2.15 -1.09
CA ALA A 57 3.63 3.15 -1.02
C ALA A 57 4.01 4.45 -1.76
N LYS A 58 5.30 4.80 -1.79
CA LYS A 58 5.79 5.95 -2.55
C LYS A 58 5.73 5.66 -4.05
N ASP A 59 6.26 4.51 -4.47
CA ASP A 59 6.28 4.12 -5.89
C ASP A 59 4.86 4.04 -6.47
N LEU A 60 3.94 3.40 -5.74
CA LEU A 60 2.53 3.31 -6.16
C LEU A 60 1.84 4.68 -6.20
N SER A 61 2.20 5.60 -5.30
CA SER A 61 1.67 6.96 -5.31
C SER A 61 2.15 7.75 -6.53
N GLU A 62 3.43 7.59 -6.89
CA GLU A 62 3.98 8.19 -8.11
C GLU A 62 3.31 7.63 -9.38
N MET A 63 3.10 6.31 -9.45
CA MET A 63 2.39 5.66 -10.55
C MET A 63 0.94 6.15 -10.69
N LEU A 64 0.20 6.24 -9.58
CA LEU A 64 -1.17 6.78 -9.57
C LEU A 64 -1.25 8.21 -10.11
N ASN A 65 -0.25 9.04 -9.80
CA ASN A 65 -0.22 10.43 -10.26
C ASN A 65 0.22 10.57 -11.73
N GLN A 66 0.85 9.56 -12.32
CA GLN A 66 1.26 9.57 -13.73
C GLN A 66 0.10 9.24 -14.69
N GLU A 67 -0.98 8.63 -14.19
CA GLU A 67 -2.18 8.33 -14.99
C GLU A 67 -3.18 9.49 -15.10
N VAL A 68 -2.98 10.57 -14.31
CA VAL A 68 -3.84 11.77 -14.29
C VAL A 68 -3.28 12.87 -15.18
#